data_AF-A0A9Q9I3K0-F1
#
_entry.id   AF-A0A9Q9I3K0-F1
#
_cell.length_a   1.000
_cell.length_b   1.000
_cell.length_c   1.000
_cell.angle_alpha   90.00
_cell.angle_beta   90.00
_cell.angle_gamma   90.00
#
_symmetry.space_group_name_H-M   'P 1'
#
loop_
_entity.id
_entity.type
_entity.pdbx_description
1 polymer ?
#
loop_
_entity_poly.entity_id
_entity_poly.type
_entity_poly.pdbx_seq_one_letter_code
_entity_poly.pdbx_strand_id
1 'polypeptide(L)'
;MITIAGRDFARPPQSVEDVIQLTAQVMPALLRHLSTEQDFYWFVIEQYDRLYGYHDTLDEMLETIGLLEIEYEGQRSETSYIGKPNPGIVFVEDQIRKPLSRELDEGAMHFVLVGILTAVASSSAVKLLEIRRKHATHYHNNCIEKGHFNMADKWVEVLDAIDKQ
;
A
#
# COMPACT_ATOMS: atom_id res chain seq x y z
N MET A 1 8.80 16.15 21.64
CA MET A 1 9.43 15.63 20.41
C MET A 1 8.90 14.23 20.19
N ILE A 2 8.54 13.92 18.94
CA ILE A 2 8.01 12.62 18.55
C ILE A 2 9.03 11.99 17.60
N THR A 3 9.44 10.75 17.88
CA THR A 3 10.38 10.03 17.02
C THR A 3 9.62 9.09 16.09
N ILE A 4 9.70 9.33 14.78
CA ILE A 4 9.01 8.56 13.73
C ILE A 4 10.06 8.04 12.76
N ALA A 5 10.12 6.72 12.56
CA ALA A 5 11.15 6.06 11.75
C ALA A 5 12.59 6.51 12.05
N GLY A 6 12.91 6.74 13.32
CA GLY A 6 14.23 7.21 13.77
C GLY A 6 14.54 8.68 13.46
N ARG A 7 13.53 9.49 13.15
CA ARG A 7 13.64 10.95 12.94
C ARG A 7 12.80 11.69 13.98
N ASP A 8 13.34 12.76 14.52
CA ASP A 8 12.65 13.58 15.53
C ASP A 8 11.85 14.71 14.89
N PHE A 9 10.59 14.82 15.31
CA PHE A 9 9.66 15.85 14.88
C PHE A 9 9.24 16.71 16.08
N ALA A 10 9.13 18.02 15.86
CA ALA A 10 8.73 18.96 16.89
C ALA A 10 7.26 18.80 17.30
N ARG A 11 6.39 18.41 16.35
CA ARG A 11 4.94 18.25 16.51
C ARG A 11 4.42 17.13 15.58
N PRO A 12 3.25 16.54 15.85
CA PRO A 12 2.63 15.58 14.94
C PRO A 12 2.18 16.27 13.64
N PRO A 13 2.02 15.52 12.53
CA PRO A 13 1.52 16.07 11.28
C PRO A 13 0.07 16.55 11.45
N GLN A 14 -0.22 17.78 11.04
CA GLN A 14 -1.55 18.41 11.18
C GLN A 14 -2.06 19.01 9.86
N SER A 15 -1.28 18.90 8.79
CA SER A 15 -1.58 19.47 7.47
C SER A 15 -1.02 18.59 6.35
N VAL A 16 -1.48 18.83 5.13
CA VAL A 16 -0.94 18.16 3.92
C VAL A 16 0.57 18.36 3.80
N GLU A 17 1.07 19.58 4.03
CA GLU A 17 2.50 19.92 4.00
C GLU A 17 3.29 19.05 4.99
N ASP A 18 2.76 18.86 6.21
CA ASP A 18 3.41 18.03 7.22
C ASP A 18 3.45 16.56 6.80
N VAL A 19 2.39 16.06 6.15
CA VAL A 19 2.35 14.68 5.64
C VAL A 19 3.34 14.49 4.50
N ILE A 20 3.47 15.47 3.59
CA ILE A 20 4.49 15.46 2.53
C ILE A 20 5.88 15.43 3.14
N GLN A 21 6.16 16.30 4.12
CA GLN A 21 7.46 16.36 4.79
C GLN A 21 7.77 15.07 5.58
N LEU A 22 6.79 14.52 6.27
CA LEU A 22 6.91 13.24 6.97
C LEU A 22 7.23 12.12 5.97
N THR A 23 6.44 12.03 4.90
CA THR A 23 6.59 11.04 3.84
C THR A 23 7.99 11.08 3.23
N ALA A 24 8.46 12.27 2.86
CA ALA A 24 9.81 12.45 2.30
C ALA A 24 10.92 11.92 3.22
N GLN A 25 10.72 11.98 4.54
CA GLN A 25 11.70 11.51 5.53
C GLN A 25 11.61 10.01 5.81
N VAL A 26 10.40 9.44 5.84
CA VAL A 26 10.20 8.01 6.16
C VAL A 26 10.34 7.11 4.94
N MET A 27 10.01 7.61 3.74
CA MET A 27 9.97 6.82 2.50
C MET A 27 11.30 6.13 2.19
N PRO A 28 12.49 6.75 2.30
CA PRO A 28 13.74 6.04 2.08
C PRO A 28 13.98 4.88 3.05
N ALA A 29 13.49 4.98 4.29
CA ALA A 29 13.59 3.89 5.26
C ALA A 29 12.57 2.79 4.98
N LEU A 30 11.33 3.14 4.63
CA LEU A 30 10.31 2.20 4.21
C LEU A 30 10.76 1.39 2.98
N LEU A 31 11.21 2.06 1.91
CA LEU A 31 11.66 1.40 0.68
C LEU A 31 12.86 0.47 0.89
N ARG A 32 13.71 0.71 1.91
CA ARG A 32 14.79 -0.23 2.28
C ARG A 32 14.28 -1.52 2.92
N HIS A 33 13.11 -1.50 3.56
CA HIS A 33 12.46 -2.70 4.09
C HIS A 33 11.72 -3.49 3.00
N LEU A 34 11.37 -2.82 1.89
CA LEU A 34 10.72 -3.42 0.72
C LEU A 34 11.78 -3.92 -0.28
N SER A 35 12.57 -4.90 0.17
CA SER A 35 13.80 -5.34 -0.52
C SER A 35 13.57 -6.07 -1.84
N THR A 36 12.39 -6.67 -2.03
CA THR A 36 12.01 -7.41 -3.24
C THR A 36 10.81 -6.79 -3.95
N GLU A 37 10.59 -7.13 -5.22
CA GLU A 37 9.35 -6.78 -5.94
C GLU A 37 8.11 -7.31 -5.21
N GLN A 38 8.23 -8.50 -4.62
CA GLN A 38 7.16 -9.13 -3.85
C GLN A 38 6.86 -8.34 -2.57
N ASP A 39 7.86 -7.99 -1.76
CA ASP A 39 7.66 -7.17 -0.55
C ASP A 39 6.96 -5.85 -0.90
N PHE A 40 7.43 -5.19 -1.97
CA PHE A 40 6.86 -3.93 -2.43
C PHE A 40 5.40 -4.06 -2.84
N TYR A 41 5.07 -5.01 -3.72
CA TYR A 41 3.70 -5.14 -4.22
C TYR A 41 2.73 -5.60 -3.13
N TRP A 42 3.13 -6.57 -2.29
CA TRP A 42 2.33 -6.97 -1.15
C TRP A 42 2.11 -5.83 -0.17
N PHE A 43 3.11 -4.98 0.07
CA PHE A 43 2.93 -3.80 0.90
C PHE A 43 1.85 -2.87 0.33
N VAL A 44 1.90 -2.61 -0.99
CA VAL A 44 0.94 -1.72 -1.64
C VAL A 44 -0.49 -2.29 -1.53
N ILE A 45 -0.72 -3.54 -1.92
CA ILE A 45 -2.08 -4.12 -1.91
C ILE A 45 -2.61 -4.31 -0.48
N GLU A 46 -1.76 -4.74 0.47
CA GLU A 46 -2.19 -4.95 1.86
C GLU A 46 -2.44 -3.63 2.58
N GLN A 47 -1.59 -2.62 2.38
CA GLN A 47 -1.81 -1.31 2.98
C GLN A 47 -3.04 -0.64 2.37
N TYR A 48 -3.32 -0.87 1.08
CA TYR A 48 -4.55 -0.44 0.43
C TYR A 48 -5.77 -1.08 1.10
N ASP A 49 -5.81 -2.41 1.21
CA ASP A 49 -6.91 -3.17 1.85
C ASP A 49 -7.15 -2.78 3.33
N ARG A 50 -6.10 -2.34 4.04
CA ARG A 50 -6.22 -1.86 5.42
C ARG A 50 -6.82 -0.46 5.53
N LEU A 51 -6.65 0.38 4.52
CA LEU A 51 -7.06 1.79 4.54
C LEU A 51 -8.39 2.02 3.81
N TYR A 52 -8.69 1.21 2.80
CA TYR A 52 -9.88 1.35 1.97
C TYR A 52 -11.17 1.09 2.77
N GLY A 53 -12.19 1.91 2.52
CA GLY A 53 -13.49 1.84 3.20
C GLY A 53 -13.53 2.52 4.56
N TYR A 54 -12.49 3.27 4.94
CA TYR A 54 -12.50 4.06 6.17
C TYR A 54 -13.29 5.37 6.02
N HIS A 55 -13.13 6.06 4.90
CA HIS A 55 -13.76 7.36 4.64
C HIS A 55 -13.75 7.70 3.14
N ASP A 56 -14.91 8.03 2.57
CA ASP A 56 -15.10 8.27 1.12
C ASP A 56 -14.03 9.17 0.49
N THR A 57 -13.74 10.34 1.08
CA THR A 57 -12.72 11.26 0.55
C THR A 57 -11.31 10.68 0.54
N LEU A 58 -10.97 9.80 1.49
CA LEU A 58 -9.66 9.14 1.51
C LEU A 58 -9.63 7.98 0.52
N ASP A 59 -10.77 7.33 0.29
CA ASP A 59 -10.91 6.29 -0.74
C ASP A 59 -10.69 6.88 -2.14
N GLU A 60 -11.20 8.08 -2.43
CA GLU A 60 -10.90 8.81 -3.68
C GLU A 60 -9.38 9.04 -3.89
N MET A 61 -8.64 9.29 -2.81
CA MET A 61 -7.17 9.42 -2.89
C MET A 61 -6.48 8.07 -3.15
N LEU A 62 -6.99 6.99 -2.55
CA LEU A 62 -6.50 5.63 -2.79
C LEU A 62 -6.78 5.18 -4.22
N GLU A 63 -7.96 5.48 -4.75
CA GLU A 63 -8.39 5.13 -6.11
C GLU A 63 -7.44 5.67 -7.20
N THR A 64 -6.67 6.72 -6.91
CA THR A 64 -5.60 7.21 -7.80
C THR A 64 -4.47 6.21 -8.06
N ILE A 65 -4.30 5.22 -7.18
CA ILE A 65 -3.37 4.09 -7.37
C ILE A 65 -3.94 3.12 -8.42
N GLY A 66 -5.26 3.07 -8.56
CA GLY A 66 -5.99 2.32 -9.58
C GLY A 66 -5.87 0.81 -9.45
N LEU A 67 -5.82 0.30 -8.21
CA LEU A 67 -5.96 -1.13 -7.92
C LEU A 67 -7.42 -1.57 -8.08
N LEU A 68 -7.62 -2.77 -8.63
CA LEU A 68 -8.93 -3.42 -8.63
C LEU A 68 -9.08 -4.32 -7.40
N GLU A 69 -10.32 -4.55 -6.97
CA GLU A 69 -10.66 -5.33 -5.76
C GLU A 69 -9.97 -6.70 -5.72
N ILE A 70 -9.90 -7.40 -6.85
CA ILE A 70 -9.20 -8.70 -6.95
C ILE A 70 -7.71 -8.65 -6.57
N GLU A 71 -7.07 -7.48 -6.65
CA GLU A 71 -5.66 -7.30 -6.31
C GLU A 71 -5.43 -7.19 -4.79
N TYR A 72 -6.38 -6.65 -4.02
CA TYR A 72 -6.16 -6.29 -2.62
C TYR A 72 -7.11 -6.97 -1.63
N GLU A 73 -8.33 -7.33 -2.04
CA GLU A 73 -9.35 -7.85 -1.12
C GLU A 73 -8.88 -9.15 -0.46
N GLY A 74 -8.88 -9.16 0.87
CA GLY A 74 -8.49 -10.34 1.67
C GLY A 74 -7.00 -10.67 1.62
N GLN A 75 -6.17 -9.79 1.05
CA GLN A 75 -4.72 -9.99 0.87
C GLN A 75 -3.90 -9.56 2.10
N ARG A 76 -4.46 -9.67 3.30
CA ARG A 76 -3.73 -9.36 4.54
C ARG A 76 -2.68 -10.43 4.82
N SER A 77 -1.46 -10.03 5.18
CA SER A 77 -0.38 -10.98 5.54
C SER A 77 -0.73 -11.86 6.74
N GLU A 78 -1.64 -11.41 7.59
CA GLU A 78 -2.24 -12.17 8.71
C GLU A 78 -3.04 -13.40 8.23
N THR A 79 -3.56 -13.36 7.00
CA THR A 79 -4.38 -14.40 6.37
C THR A 79 -3.74 -15.01 5.11
N SER A 80 -2.57 -14.52 4.69
CA SER A 80 -1.93 -14.81 3.40
C SER A 80 -0.69 -15.74 3.48
N TYR A 81 -0.47 -16.45 2.37
CA TYR A 81 0.30 -17.68 2.13
C TYR A 81 1.80 -17.70 2.50
N ILE A 82 2.42 -16.61 2.95
CA ILE A 82 3.88 -16.55 3.21
C ILE A 82 4.22 -16.92 4.67
N GLY A 83 3.23 -16.94 5.56
CA GLY A 83 3.43 -17.30 6.98
C GLY A 83 4.35 -16.35 7.74
N LYS A 84 4.58 -15.14 7.20
CA LYS A 84 5.41 -14.09 7.79
C LYS A 84 4.75 -12.73 7.59
N PRO A 85 4.82 -11.82 8.59
CA PRO A 85 4.30 -10.46 8.45
C PRO A 85 4.98 -9.72 7.30
N ASN A 86 4.21 -8.89 6.59
CA ASN A 86 4.75 -8.01 5.57
C ASN A 86 5.71 -6.97 6.19
N PRO A 87 6.97 -6.88 5.75
CA PRO A 87 7.97 -6.00 6.39
C PRO A 87 7.61 -4.52 6.27
N GLY A 88 6.90 -4.11 5.20
CA GLY A 88 6.41 -2.75 5.04
C GLY A 88 5.29 -2.41 6.02
N ILE A 89 4.37 -3.34 6.24
CA ILE A 89 3.29 -3.18 7.23
C ILE A 89 3.86 -3.11 8.64
N VAL A 90 4.79 -4.00 8.99
CA VAL A 90 5.48 -3.96 10.29
C VAL A 90 6.18 -2.62 10.48
N PHE A 91 6.86 -2.11 9.45
CA PHE A 91 7.48 -0.79 9.51
C PHE A 91 6.44 0.32 9.75
N VAL A 92 5.33 0.34 9.02
CA VAL A 92 4.28 1.34 9.19
C VAL A 92 3.71 1.28 10.62
N GLU A 93 3.38 0.09 11.10
CA GLU A 93 2.79 -0.09 12.42
C GLU A 93 3.75 0.32 13.56
N ASP A 94 4.98 -0.18 13.54
CA ASP A 94 5.94 0.04 14.63
C ASP A 94 6.63 1.41 14.58
N GLN A 95 6.90 1.91 13.37
CA GLN A 95 7.73 3.12 13.18
C GLN A 95 6.92 4.36 12.87
N ILE A 96 5.64 4.24 12.50
CA ILE A 96 4.78 5.37 12.15
C ILE A 96 3.53 5.42 13.02
N ARG A 97 2.65 4.40 12.94
CA ARG A 97 1.36 4.40 13.64
C ARG A 97 1.57 4.43 15.16
N LYS A 98 2.39 3.54 15.70
CA LYS A 98 2.59 3.45 17.16
C LYS A 98 3.16 4.74 17.77
N PRO A 99 4.21 5.39 17.22
CA PRO A 99 4.66 6.69 17.69
C PRO A 99 3.60 7.80 17.63
N LEU A 100 2.74 7.78 16.60
CA LEU A 100 1.71 8.81 16.40
C LEU A 100 0.40 8.53 17.15
N SER A 101 0.16 7.31 17.62
CA SER A 101 -1.10 6.87 18.25
C SER A 101 -1.52 7.62 19.52
N ARG A 102 -0.56 8.30 20.17
CA ARG A 102 -0.84 9.13 21.37
C ARG A 102 -1.18 10.58 21.02
N GLU A 103 -0.91 10.99 19.79
CA GLU A 103 -0.90 12.38 19.35
C GLU A 103 -1.98 12.65 18.29
N LEU A 104 -2.40 11.62 17.56
CA LEU A 104 -3.40 11.67 16.50
C LEU A 104 -4.59 10.77 16.84
N ASP A 105 -5.79 11.24 16.49
CA ASP A 105 -6.96 10.36 16.40
C ASP A 105 -6.87 9.43 15.18
N GLU A 106 -7.79 8.48 15.09
CA GLU A 106 -7.77 7.46 14.04
C GLU A 106 -7.99 8.06 12.63
N GLY A 107 -8.71 9.18 12.53
CA GLY A 107 -8.97 9.85 11.25
C GLY A 107 -7.73 10.57 10.73
N ALA A 108 -7.05 11.32 11.59
CA ALA A 108 -5.77 11.96 11.27
C ALA A 108 -4.69 10.90 10.99
N MET A 109 -4.69 9.77 11.71
CA MET A 109 -3.81 8.65 11.40
C MET A 109 -4.08 8.09 10.00
N HIS A 110 -5.34 7.82 9.64
CA HIS A 110 -5.70 7.34 8.30
C HIS A 110 -5.25 8.31 7.21
N PHE A 111 -5.49 9.61 7.38
CA PHE A 111 -5.04 10.63 6.43
C PHE A 111 -3.51 10.59 6.21
N VAL A 112 -2.72 10.45 7.29
CA VAL A 112 -1.26 10.31 7.20
C VAL A 112 -0.87 9.05 6.42
N LEU A 113 -1.48 7.90 6.73
CA LEU A 113 -1.15 6.62 6.11
C LEU A 113 -1.55 6.56 4.63
N VAL A 114 -2.71 7.12 4.26
CA VAL A 114 -3.13 7.28 2.87
C VAL A 114 -2.14 8.17 2.11
N GLY A 115 -1.75 9.31 2.69
CA GLY A 115 -0.75 10.18 2.08
C GLY A 115 0.59 9.48 1.82
N ILE A 116 1.07 8.67 2.77
CA ILE A 116 2.29 7.87 2.60
C ILE A 116 2.12 6.84 1.47
N LEU A 117 1.02 6.08 1.48
CA LEU A 117 0.79 5.03 0.47
C LEU A 117 0.69 5.62 -0.94
N THR A 118 -0.11 6.67 -1.13
CA THR A 118 -0.28 7.35 -2.42
C THR A 118 1.05 7.92 -2.93
N ALA A 119 1.89 8.47 -2.05
CA ALA A 119 3.21 8.95 -2.42
C ALA A 119 4.19 7.82 -2.79
N VAL A 120 4.17 6.69 -2.08
CA VAL A 120 4.96 5.50 -2.44
C VAL A 120 4.53 4.97 -3.81
N ALA A 121 3.23 4.84 -4.05
CA ALA A 121 2.70 4.39 -5.33
C ALA A 121 3.06 5.36 -6.46
N SER A 122 2.87 6.66 -6.26
CA SER A 122 3.15 7.69 -7.27
C SER A 122 4.64 7.79 -7.61
N SER A 123 5.52 7.77 -6.60
CA SER A 123 6.98 7.83 -6.80
C SER A 123 7.56 6.57 -7.46
N SER A 124 6.82 5.47 -7.41
CA SER A 124 7.21 4.17 -7.96
C SER A 124 6.25 3.69 -9.06
N ALA A 125 5.49 4.59 -9.71
CA ALA A 125 4.38 4.23 -10.59
C ALA A 125 4.78 3.25 -11.70
N VAL A 126 5.88 3.53 -12.42
CA VAL A 126 6.39 2.64 -13.49
C VAL A 126 6.71 1.25 -12.94
N LYS A 127 7.45 1.17 -11.83
CA LYS A 127 7.79 -0.10 -11.18
C LYS A 127 6.53 -0.84 -10.70
N LEU A 128 5.56 -0.12 -10.14
CA LEU A 128 4.30 -0.68 -9.68
C LEU A 128 3.52 -1.29 -10.84
N LEU A 129 3.39 -0.59 -11.97
CA LEU A 129 2.72 -1.11 -13.18
C LEU A 129 3.40 -2.37 -13.74
N GLU A 130 4.73 -2.38 -13.78
CA GLU A 130 5.51 -3.55 -14.21
C GLU A 130 5.26 -4.77 -13.31
N ILE A 131 5.30 -4.59 -11.99
CA ILE A 131 5.06 -5.68 -11.03
C ILE A 131 3.61 -6.16 -11.09
N ARG A 132 2.65 -5.22 -11.15
CA ARG A 132 1.22 -5.51 -11.31
C ARG A 132 0.97 -6.38 -12.54
N ARG A 133 1.57 -6.04 -13.69
CA ARG A 133 1.44 -6.83 -14.92
C ARG A 133 1.98 -8.25 -14.77
N LYS A 134 3.17 -8.40 -14.17
CA LYS A 134 3.76 -9.74 -13.89
C LYS A 134 2.83 -10.56 -13.00
N HIS A 135 2.29 -9.95 -11.94
CA HIS A 135 1.41 -10.62 -11.00
C HIS A 135 0.08 -11.01 -11.65
N ALA A 136 -0.60 -10.08 -12.32
CA ALA A 136 -1.86 -10.37 -13.02
C ALA A 136 -1.70 -11.47 -14.07
N THR A 137 -0.61 -11.45 -14.85
CA THR A 137 -0.30 -12.52 -15.83
C THR A 137 -0.10 -13.86 -15.14
N HIS A 138 0.63 -13.91 -14.03
CA HIS A 138 0.86 -15.14 -13.27
C HIS A 138 -0.45 -15.75 -12.76
N TYR A 139 -1.30 -14.94 -12.10
CA TYR A 139 -2.55 -15.43 -11.55
C TYR A 139 -3.58 -15.79 -12.61
N HIS A 140 -3.67 -15.01 -13.70
CA HIS A 140 -4.46 -15.36 -14.88
C HIS A 140 -4.10 -16.78 -15.36
N ASN A 141 -2.82 -17.03 -15.64
CA ASN A 141 -2.37 -18.33 -16.16
C ASN A 141 -2.65 -19.48 -15.18
N ASN A 142 -2.44 -19.25 -13.89
CA ASN A 142 -2.74 -20.23 -12.83
C ASN A 142 -4.25 -20.55 -12.76
N CYS A 143 -5.11 -19.55 -12.93
CA CYS A 143 -6.56 -19.75 -13.02
C CYS A 143 -6.96 -20.55 -14.26
N ILE A 144 -6.36 -20.27 -15.43
CA ILE A 144 -6.59 -21.05 -16.66
C ILE A 144 -6.17 -22.51 -16.47
N GLU A 145 -4.98 -22.76 -15.95
CA GLU A 145 -4.45 -24.11 -15.70
C GLU A 145 -5.34 -24.93 -14.74
N LYS A 146 -5.98 -24.25 -13.77
CA LYS A 146 -6.90 -24.87 -12.80
C LYS A 146 -8.36 -24.92 -13.26
N GLY A 147 -8.69 -24.41 -14.45
CA GLY A 147 -10.06 -24.35 -14.96
C GLY A 147 -10.95 -23.31 -14.28
N HIS A 148 -10.39 -22.33 -13.57
CA HIS A 148 -11.10 -21.24 -12.91
C HIS A 148 -11.27 -20.03 -13.85
N PHE A 149 -11.95 -20.23 -14.98
CA PHE A 149 -12.05 -19.22 -16.05
C PHE A 149 -12.62 -17.87 -15.58
N ASN A 150 -13.69 -17.87 -14.77
CA ASN A 150 -14.27 -16.62 -14.25
C ASN A 150 -13.28 -15.79 -13.43
N MET A 151 -12.33 -16.43 -12.74
CA MET A 151 -11.29 -15.71 -12.00
C MET A 151 -10.16 -15.27 -12.92
N ALA A 152 -9.86 -16.03 -13.98
CA ALA A 152 -8.93 -15.61 -15.01
C ALA A 152 -9.40 -14.32 -15.69
N ASP A 153 -10.69 -14.22 -16.03
CA ASP A 153 -11.27 -13.03 -16.66
C ASP A 153 -11.09 -11.77 -15.81
N LYS A 154 -11.27 -11.86 -14.49
CA LYS A 154 -11.00 -10.75 -13.58
C LYS A 154 -9.53 -10.28 -13.61
N TRP A 155 -8.58 -11.18 -13.82
CA TRP A 155 -7.17 -10.81 -14.01
C TRP A 155 -6.90 -10.19 -15.37
N VAL A 156 -7.70 -10.50 -16.39
CA VAL A 156 -7.67 -9.77 -17.68
C VAL A 156 -8.12 -8.33 -17.47
N GLU A 157 -9.15 -8.09 -16.66
CA GLU A 157 -9.59 -6.72 -16.32
C GLU A 157 -8.47 -5.90 -15.66
N VAL A 158 -7.64 -6.52 -14.80
CA VAL A 158 -6.45 -5.88 -14.23
C VAL A 158 -5.44 -5.52 -15.32
N LEU A 159 -5.15 -6.43 -16.25
CA LEU A 159 -4.23 -6.17 -17.36
C LEU A 159 -4.73 -5.01 -18.25
N ASP A 160 -6.02 -4.99 -18.56
CA ASP A 160 -6.66 -3.92 -19.34
C ASP A 160 -6.64 -2.58 -18.59
N ALA A 161 -6.76 -2.59 -17.26
CA ALA A 161 -6.66 -1.38 -16.44
C ALA A 161 -5.23 -0.81 -16.45
N ILE A 162 -4.22 -1.67 -16.38
CA ILE A 162 -2.80 -1.27 -16.46
C ILE A 162 -2.50 -0.64 -17.82
N ASP A 163 -3.05 -1.15 -18.92
CA ASP A 163 -2.81 -0.61 -20.27
C ASP A 163 -3.43 0.78 -20.51
N LYS A 164 -4.33 1.22 -19.63
CA LYS A 164 -5.02 2.52 -19.70
C LYS A 164 -4.40 3.59 -18.79
N GLN A 165 -3.44 3.22 -17.95
CA GLN A 165 -2.72 4.10 -17.00
C GLN A 165 -1.41 4.60 -17.60
#